data_AF-A0A1H7K4F3-F1
#
_entry.id   AF-A0A1H7K4F3-F1
#
_cell.length_a   1.000
_cell.length_b   1.000
_cell.length_c   1.000
_cell.angle_alpha   90.00
_cell.angle_beta   90.00
_cell.angle_gamma   90.00
#
_symmetry.space_group_name_H-M   'P 1'
#
loop_
_entity.id
_entity.type
_entity.pdbx_description
1 polymer ?
#
loop_
_entity_poly.entity_id
_entity_poly.type
_entity_poly.pdbx_seq_one_letter_code
_entity_poly.pdbx_strand_id
1 'polypeptide(L)'
;MNPGLIQLLRSTGPQPAGALAERMAISRPTLSRLVRAAGDDLVSLGNARRTAYAARRPLRGATAPLPLFRIGLDGMPAEIGQLALIHPYGCAVEFRAPFGWPMDDTMSNGWFEGLPYPLQDMRPQGFLGRNFARRHAAVLQVGEDPSTWSDDDALYALAVLGADTPGDLLVGEAACRLWLAHVQSVKAGTAEPGVTDEQQAARYPAYAQQALSLGIAGSSAGGEFPKFTALRRRPDGSDQHVLVKFSGSDDSPGTQRWSDLLVCEHLAGRVVQAELGVAAATSRIAQAGGRTFLEVDRFDRHGALGRSALVSWLSVNSALVGQVGRPWADTVSALLPQRWVTRQAIEVIRTVWMFGQLIGNTDMHDGNLSFVPAGGARANGLALAPTYDMLPMGYAPVRGVELTPWTFTPRLPLPAETAAWNQAARAAVVFWQTAAADARISGEFQRICAANAQSLAQWLA
;
A
#
# COMPACT_ATOMS: atom_id res chain seq x y z
N MET A 1 -38.94 -8.34 -21.01
CA MET A 1 -37.62 -7.67 -21.06
C MET A 1 -37.30 -7.34 -22.50
N ASN A 2 -36.94 -6.10 -22.83
CA ASN A 2 -36.38 -5.79 -24.16
C ASN A 2 -34.87 -6.13 -24.10
N PRO A 3 -34.39 -7.20 -24.79
CA PRO A 3 -32.99 -7.63 -24.70
C PRO A 3 -32.00 -6.54 -25.13
N GLY A 4 -32.44 -5.60 -25.97
CA GLY A 4 -31.57 -4.59 -26.58
C GLY A 4 -30.89 -3.63 -25.61
N LEU A 5 -31.56 -3.21 -24.53
CA LEU A 5 -30.97 -2.25 -23.58
C LEU A 5 -29.81 -2.88 -22.79
N ILE A 6 -30.06 -4.01 -22.13
CA ILE A 6 -29.04 -4.70 -21.33
C ILE A 6 -27.90 -5.18 -22.22
N GLN A 7 -28.21 -5.76 -23.38
CA GLN A 7 -27.20 -6.25 -24.30
C GLN A 7 -26.29 -5.12 -24.80
N LEU A 8 -26.86 -3.95 -25.13
CA LEU A 8 -26.09 -2.77 -25.52
C LEU A 8 -25.17 -2.27 -24.40
N LEU A 9 -25.68 -2.18 -23.16
CA LEU A 9 -24.88 -1.74 -22.02
C LEU A 9 -23.80 -2.77 -21.63
N ARG A 10 -24.05 -4.07 -21.84
CA ARG A 10 -23.05 -5.11 -21.64
C ARG A 10 -21.82 -4.94 -22.53
N SER A 11 -22.00 -4.45 -23.75
CA SER A 11 -20.88 -4.24 -24.69
C SER A 11 -20.29 -2.83 -24.64
N THR A 12 -21.05 -1.83 -24.21
CA THR A 12 -20.64 -0.40 -24.30
C THR A 12 -20.32 0.25 -22.96
N GLY A 13 -20.55 -0.43 -21.83
CA GLY A 13 -20.26 0.12 -20.51
C GLY A 13 -21.27 1.16 -20.05
N PRO A 14 -20.92 1.99 -19.05
CA PRO A 14 -21.74 3.09 -18.58
C PRO A 14 -22.06 4.07 -19.71
N GLN A 15 -23.34 4.41 -19.88
CA GLN A 15 -23.79 5.36 -20.90
C GLN A 15 -24.71 6.43 -20.28
N PRO A 16 -24.47 7.73 -20.57
CA PRO A 16 -25.40 8.80 -20.21
C PRO A 16 -26.79 8.55 -20.82
N ALA A 17 -27.84 8.87 -20.08
CA ALA A 17 -29.23 8.63 -20.50
C ALA A 17 -29.58 9.24 -21.87
N GLY A 18 -29.04 10.43 -22.18
CA GLY A 18 -29.25 11.09 -23.48
C GLY A 18 -28.64 10.32 -24.64
N ALA A 19 -27.34 10.00 -24.54
CA ALA A 19 -26.62 9.23 -25.54
C ALA A 19 -27.23 7.83 -25.75
N LEU A 20 -27.72 7.21 -24.67
CA LEU A 20 -28.39 5.92 -24.73
C LEU A 20 -29.73 5.97 -25.47
N ALA A 21 -30.55 6.98 -25.21
CA ALA A 21 -31.82 7.18 -25.91
C ALA A 21 -31.63 7.42 -27.41
N GLU A 22 -30.63 8.25 -27.77
CA GLU A 22 -30.25 8.54 -29.15
C GLU A 22 -29.75 7.29 -29.86
N ARG A 23 -28.82 6.55 -29.25
CA ARG A 23 -28.24 5.32 -29.83
C ARG A 23 -29.29 4.23 -30.05
N MET A 24 -30.31 4.17 -29.20
CA MET A 24 -31.42 3.23 -29.34
C MET A 24 -32.56 3.75 -30.23
N ALA A 25 -32.48 5.00 -30.71
CA ALA A 25 -33.53 5.68 -31.46
C ALA A 25 -34.91 5.66 -30.74
N ILE A 26 -34.91 5.86 -29.41
CA ILE A 26 -36.13 5.87 -28.58
C ILE A 26 -36.30 7.19 -27.83
N SER A 27 -37.54 7.50 -27.46
CA SER A 27 -37.85 8.64 -26.61
C SER A 27 -37.41 8.40 -25.15
N ARG A 28 -37.15 9.48 -24.41
CA ARG A 28 -36.80 9.42 -22.97
C ARG A 28 -37.84 8.69 -22.11
N PRO A 29 -39.18 8.87 -22.30
CA PRO A 29 -40.18 8.08 -21.59
C PRO A 29 -40.09 6.57 -21.88
N THR A 30 -39.75 6.19 -23.11
CA THR A 30 -39.53 4.79 -23.46
C THR A 30 -38.28 4.25 -22.79
N LEU A 31 -37.17 4.99 -22.79
CA LEU A 31 -35.97 4.60 -22.04
C LEU A 31 -36.26 4.42 -20.54
N SER A 32 -37.00 5.36 -19.92
CA SER A 32 -37.38 5.27 -18.51
C SER A 32 -38.19 4.00 -18.19
N ARG A 33 -39.13 3.63 -19.07
CA ARG A 33 -39.87 2.36 -18.92
C ARG A 33 -38.96 1.14 -19.06
N LEU A 34 -38.00 1.16 -19.99
CA LEU A 34 -37.05 0.07 -20.17
C LEU A 34 -36.12 -0.09 -18.96
N VAL A 35 -35.61 1.02 -18.41
CA VAL A 35 -34.78 1.01 -17.20
C VAL A 35 -35.58 0.47 -16.01
N ARG A 36 -36.81 0.94 -15.80
CA ARG A 36 -37.67 0.44 -14.71
C ARG A 36 -37.98 -1.05 -14.86
N ALA A 37 -38.16 -1.54 -16.08
CA ALA A 37 -38.41 -2.95 -16.36
C ALA A 37 -37.17 -3.83 -16.19
N ALA A 38 -35.96 -3.27 -16.31
CA ALA A 38 -34.70 -3.96 -16.09
C ALA A 38 -34.35 -4.10 -14.60
N GLY A 39 -34.83 -3.20 -13.74
CA GLY A 39 -34.67 -3.30 -12.29
C GLY A 39 -33.20 -3.48 -11.88
N ASP A 40 -32.94 -4.53 -11.10
CA ASP A 40 -31.62 -4.80 -10.52
C ASP A 40 -30.55 -5.23 -11.54
N ASP A 41 -30.94 -5.57 -12.78
CA ASP A 41 -29.97 -5.86 -13.86
C ASP A 41 -29.21 -4.61 -14.32
N LEU A 42 -29.62 -3.42 -13.85
CA LEU A 42 -28.96 -2.15 -14.12
C LEU A 42 -28.37 -1.52 -12.85
N VAL A 43 -27.32 -0.74 -13.06
CA VAL A 43 -26.86 0.28 -12.13
C VAL A 43 -27.20 1.64 -12.73
N SER A 44 -27.81 2.51 -11.92
CA SER A 44 -28.15 3.89 -12.28
C SER A 44 -27.46 4.83 -11.30
N LEU A 45 -26.54 5.67 -11.80
CA LEU A 45 -25.89 6.70 -10.99
C LEU A 45 -26.08 8.09 -11.60
N GLY A 46 -25.97 9.12 -10.77
CA GLY A 46 -26.12 10.52 -11.15
C GLY A 46 -27.56 11.03 -11.05
N ASN A 47 -27.71 12.34 -11.16
CA ASN A 47 -29.00 13.02 -11.00
C ASN A 47 -29.42 13.75 -12.29
N ALA A 48 -30.71 13.69 -12.61
CA ALA A 48 -31.33 14.39 -13.73
C ALA A 48 -30.55 14.23 -15.05
N ARG A 49 -29.94 15.30 -15.57
CA ARG A 49 -29.20 15.30 -16.84
C ARG A 49 -27.88 14.52 -16.79
N ARG A 50 -27.34 14.25 -15.59
CA ARG A 50 -26.10 13.48 -15.38
C ARG A 50 -26.35 11.98 -15.14
N THR A 51 -27.60 11.53 -15.22
CA THR A 51 -27.93 10.11 -15.03
C THR A 51 -27.27 9.27 -16.11
N ALA A 52 -26.54 8.25 -15.68
CA ALA A 52 -25.94 7.25 -16.54
C ALA A 52 -26.34 5.84 -16.07
N TYR A 53 -26.41 4.91 -17.02
CA TYR A 53 -26.80 3.54 -16.78
C TYR A 53 -25.70 2.59 -17.21
N ALA A 54 -25.51 1.51 -16.46
CA ALA A 54 -24.63 0.40 -16.82
C ALA A 54 -25.33 -0.93 -16.54
N ALA A 55 -24.98 -1.97 -17.30
CA ALA A 55 -25.46 -3.32 -17.00
C ALA A 55 -24.69 -3.89 -15.81
N ARG A 56 -25.41 -4.41 -14.82
CA ARG A 56 -24.83 -5.02 -13.63
C ARG A 56 -24.20 -6.36 -13.98
N ARG A 57 -23.04 -6.63 -13.39
CA ARG A 57 -22.32 -7.90 -13.50
C ARG A 57 -22.33 -8.61 -12.14
N PRO A 58 -22.58 -9.93 -12.08
CA PRO A 58 -22.53 -10.66 -10.83
C PRO A 58 -21.08 -10.92 -10.38
N LEU A 59 -20.82 -10.83 -9.07
CA LEU A 59 -19.61 -11.36 -8.45
C LEU A 59 -19.90 -12.78 -7.96
N ARG A 60 -19.32 -13.79 -8.63
CA ARG A 60 -19.52 -15.21 -8.28
C ARG A 60 -21.01 -15.61 -8.14
N GLY A 61 -21.84 -15.10 -9.05
CA GLY A 61 -23.29 -15.35 -9.08
C GLY A 61 -24.13 -14.40 -8.23
N ALA A 62 -23.54 -13.61 -7.34
CA ALA A 62 -24.25 -12.61 -6.55
C ALA A 62 -24.29 -11.25 -7.25
N THR A 63 -25.47 -10.64 -7.35
CA THR A 63 -25.68 -9.30 -7.95
C THR A 63 -25.85 -8.19 -6.90
N ALA A 64 -26.02 -8.55 -5.63
CA ALA A 64 -26.13 -7.58 -4.56
C ALA A 64 -24.87 -6.68 -4.51
N PRO A 65 -25.04 -5.35 -4.42
CA PRO A 65 -23.89 -4.48 -4.22
C PRO A 65 -23.20 -4.80 -2.88
N LEU A 66 -21.89 -4.61 -2.85
CA LEU A 66 -21.07 -4.79 -1.67
C LEU A 66 -21.02 -3.47 -0.90
N PRO A 67 -21.39 -3.45 0.40
CA PRO A 67 -21.21 -2.24 1.21
C PRO A 67 -19.71 -1.93 1.33
N LEU A 68 -19.38 -0.65 1.25
CA LEU A 68 -18.05 -0.12 1.49
C LEU A 68 -18.07 0.64 2.82
N PHE A 69 -17.23 0.21 3.76
CA PHE A 69 -17.08 0.82 5.07
C PHE A 69 -15.74 1.53 5.19
N ARG A 70 -15.71 2.56 6.03
CA ARG A 70 -14.49 3.19 6.54
C ARG A 70 -14.39 2.94 8.04
N ILE A 71 -13.24 2.48 8.51
CA ILE A 71 -12.95 2.28 9.92
C ILE A 71 -12.37 3.57 10.50
N GLY A 72 -13.00 4.09 11.56
CA GLY A 72 -12.52 5.28 12.26
C GLY A 72 -11.29 5.04 13.15
N LEU A 73 -10.78 6.13 13.74
CA LEU A 73 -9.74 6.07 14.78
C LEU A 73 -10.20 5.34 16.06
N ASP A 74 -11.51 5.23 16.26
CA ASP A 74 -12.13 4.47 17.35
C ASP A 74 -12.34 2.97 17.00
N GLY A 75 -12.01 2.58 15.77
CA GLY A 75 -12.19 1.23 15.25
C GLY A 75 -13.60 0.89 14.79
N MET A 76 -14.55 1.83 14.82
CA MET A 76 -15.93 1.56 14.41
C MET A 76 -16.09 1.74 12.88
N PRO A 77 -16.79 0.81 12.20
CA PRO A 77 -17.10 0.96 10.78
C PRO A 77 -18.23 1.97 10.57
N ALA A 78 -18.07 2.84 9.59
CA ALA A 78 -19.11 3.68 9.02
C ALA A 78 -19.27 3.36 7.53
N GLU A 79 -20.51 3.12 7.07
CA GLU A 79 -20.76 2.87 5.66
C GLU A 79 -20.57 4.16 4.84
N ILE A 80 -19.74 4.11 3.81
CA ILE A 80 -19.42 5.25 2.94
C ILE A 80 -19.95 5.09 1.51
N GLY A 81 -20.41 3.89 1.13
CA GLY A 81 -21.02 3.66 -0.17
C GLY A 81 -21.37 2.20 -0.45
N GLN A 82 -21.86 1.96 -1.67
CA GLN A 82 -22.25 0.64 -2.17
C GLN A 82 -21.57 0.40 -3.53
N LEU A 83 -20.79 -0.68 -3.63
CA LEU A 83 -20.02 -1.04 -4.82
C LEU A 83 -20.75 -2.14 -5.61
N ALA A 84 -21.04 -1.87 -6.88
CA ALA A 84 -21.59 -2.84 -7.82
C ALA A 84 -20.60 -3.09 -8.96
N LEU A 85 -20.48 -4.33 -9.42
CA LEU A 85 -19.74 -4.64 -10.64
C LEU A 85 -20.60 -4.34 -11.86
N ILE A 86 -19.95 -3.88 -12.92
CA ILE A 86 -20.61 -3.52 -14.17
C ILE A 86 -19.94 -4.21 -15.35
N HIS A 87 -20.68 -4.33 -16.44
CA HIS A 87 -20.18 -4.76 -17.73
C HIS A 87 -19.66 -3.57 -18.57
N PRO A 88 -18.78 -3.83 -19.57
CA PRO A 88 -18.08 -5.11 -19.78
C PRO A 88 -17.04 -5.39 -18.68
N TYR A 89 -16.53 -4.33 -18.06
CA TYR A 89 -15.55 -4.37 -16.97
C TYR A 89 -15.71 -3.11 -16.10
N GLY A 90 -15.17 -3.15 -14.87
CA GLY A 90 -15.20 -2.03 -13.92
C GLY A 90 -16.27 -2.12 -12.83
N CYS A 91 -16.40 -1.03 -12.09
CA CYS A 91 -17.34 -0.93 -10.98
C CYS A 91 -18.08 0.42 -10.94
N ALA A 92 -19.18 0.41 -10.22
CA ALA A 92 -20.00 1.57 -9.91
C ALA A 92 -20.11 1.71 -8.39
N VAL A 93 -19.78 2.87 -7.84
CA VAL A 93 -19.88 3.17 -6.41
C VAL A 93 -20.92 4.25 -6.17
N GLU A 94 -22.00 3.88 -5.48
CA GLU A 94 -22.96 4.83 -4.95
C GLU A 94 -22.43 5.37 -3.61
N PHE A 95 -21.83 6.55 -3.63
CA PHE A 95 -21.27 7.18 -2.43
C PHE A 95 -22.37 7.70 -1.49
N ARG A 96 -22.26 7.36 -0.19
CA ARG A 96 -23.09 7.85 0.92
C ARG A 96 -22.36 8.87 1.80
N ALA A 97 -21.04 8.92 1.68
CA ALA A 97 -20.18 9.90 2.33
C ALA A 97 -19.00 10.27 1.39
N PRO A 98 -18.29 11.38 1.64
CA PRO A 98 -17.10 11.72 0.87
C PRO A 98 -16.05 10.60 0.87
N PHE A 99 -15.56 10.25 -0.32
CA PHE A 99 -14.54 9.21 -0.47
C PHE A 99 -13.17 9.64 0.10
N GLY A 100 -12.91 10.95 0.17
CA GLY A 100 -11.72 11.52 0.81
C GLY A 100 -10.45 11.50 -0.04
N TRP A 101 -10.56 11.02 -1.28
CA TRP A 101 -9.46 10.81 -2.19
C TRP A 101 -9.65 11.62 -3.48
N PRO A 102 -8.57 12.09 -4.12
CA PRO A 102 -8.68 12.73 -5.42
C PRO A 102 -9.38 11.83 -6.44
N MET A 103 -10.31 12.41 -7.20
CA MET A 103 -11.07 11.68 -8.21
C MET A 103 -11.21 12.58 -9.41
N ASP A 104 -11.06 12.01 -10.61
CA ASP A 104 -11.47 12.70 -11.82
C ASP A 104 -13.00 12.85 -11.89
N ASP A 105 -13.50 13.46 -12.96
CA ASP A 105 -14.94 13.69 -13.14
C ASP A 105 -15.74 12.38 -13.25
N THR A 106 -15.16 11.32 -13.82
CA THR A 106 -15.80 10.01 -14.01
C THR A 106 -15.92 9.27 -12.69
N MET A 107 -14.83 9.19 -11.94
CA MET A 107 -14.76 8.61 -10.59
C MET A 107 -15.64 9.36 -9.61
N SER A 108 -15.68 10.69 -9.69
CA SER A 108 -16.55 11.53 -8.85
C SER A 108 -18.05 11.29 -9.11
N ASN A 109 -18.41 10.75 -10.28
CA ASN A 109 -19.77 10.29 -10.59
C ASN A 109 -20.01 8.83 -10.19
N GLY A 110 -19.05 8.19 -9.54
CA GLY A 110 -19.11 6.82 -9.05
C GLY A 110 -18.72 5.77 -10.08
N TRP A 111 -18.15 6.14 -11.24
CA TRP A 111 -17.78 5.17 -12.28
C TRP A 111 -16.27 4.92 -12.26
N PHE A 112 -15.86 3.65 -12.25
CA PHE A 112 -14.45 3.26 -12.24
C PHE A 112 -14.20 2.18 -13.30
N GLU A 113 -13.10 2.32 -14.04
CA GLU A 113 -12.71 1.33 -15.05
C GLU A 113 -12.30 -0.01 -14.43
N GLY A 114 -11.82 -0.03 -13.19
CA GLY A 114 -11.55 -1.22 -12.38
C GLY A 114 -12.10 -1.05 -10.96
N LEU A 115 -11.44 -1.64 -9.96
CA LEU A 115 -11.70 -1.28 -8.56
C LEU A 115 -11.29 0.17 -8.27
N PRO A 116 -11.96 0.88 -7.34
CA PRO A 116 -11.50 2.17 -6.85
C PRO A 116 -10.05 2.05 -6.38
N TYR A 117 -9.20 2.96 -6.82
CA TYR A 117 -7.76 2.78 -6.69
C TYR A 117 -7.24 2.57 -5.26
N PRO A 118 -7.84 3.09 -4.17
CA PRO A 118 -7.40 2.72 -2.81
C PRO A 118 -7.60 1.23 -2.49
N LEU A 119 -8.57 0.57 -3.13
CA LEU A 119 -8.77 -0.88 -2.97
C LEU A 119 -7.70 -1.70 -3.69
N GLN A 120 -6.96 -1.12 -4.64
CA GLN A 120 -5.89 -1.83 -5.35
C GLN A 120 -4.70 -2.11 -4.43
N ASP A 121 -4.42 -1.26 -3.43
CA ASP A 121 -3.39 -1.54 -2.41
C ASP A 121 -3.83 -2.59 -1.39
N MET A 122 -5.13 -2.80 -1.23
CA MET A 122 -5.67 -3.78 -0.28
C MET A 122 -5.55 -5.21 -0.79
N ARG A 123 -5.25 -5.40 -2.09
CA ARG A 123 -5.07 -6.72 -2.69
C ARG A 123 -4.01 -7.52 -1.93
N PRO A 124 -4.20 -8.84 -1.75
CA PRO A 124 -3.12 -9.69 -1.28
C PRO A 124 -1.92 -9.58 -2.23
N GLN A 125 -0.79 -9.10 -1.72
CA GLN A 125 0.47 -8.99 -2.48
C GLN A 125 1.69 -9.19 -1.60
N GLY A 126 2.86 -9.35 -2.24
CA GLY A 126 4.13 -9.57 -1.53
C GLY A 126 4.12 -10.83 -0.67
N PHE A 127 5.01 -10.87 0.33
CA PHE A 127 5.14 -12.03 1.22
C PHE A 127 3.83 -12.38 1.96
N LEU A 128 3.17 -11.40 2.58
CA LEU A 128 1.93 -11.63 3.34
C LEU A 128 0.77 -12.06 2.43
N GLY A 129 0.64 -11.46 1.26
CA GLY A 129 -0.39 -11.80 0.30
C GLY A 129 -0.25 -13.20 -0.28
N ARG A 130 0.98 -13.63 -0.59
CA ARG A 130 1.24 -15.02 -1.04
C ARG A 130 0.87 -16.04 0.05
N ASN A 131 1.20 -15.76 1.30
CA ASN A 131 0.80 -16.61 2.43
C ASN A 131 -0.73 -16.66 2.59
N PHE A 132 -1.40 -15.50 2.47
CA PHE A 132 -2.86 -15.41 2.50
C PHE A 132 -3.49 -16.24 1.37
N ALA A 133 -3.03 -16.05 0.13
CA ALA A 133 -3.54 -16.75 -1.04
C ALA A 133 -3.42 -18.25 -0.88
N ARG A 134 -2.25 -18.78 -0.51
CA ARG A 134 -2.06 -20.22 -0.28
C ARG A 134 -2.96 -20.79 0.80
N ARG A 135 -3.12 -20.06 1.91
CA ARG A 135 -3.98 -20.49 3.02
C ARG A 135 -5.46 -20.55 2.63
N HIS A 136 -5.91 -19.67 1.74
CA HIS A 136 -7.33 -19.45 1.47
C HIS A 136 -7.77 -19.75 0.04
N ALA A 137 -6.86 -20.05 -0.89
CA ALA A 137 -7.16 -20.24 -2.32
C ALA A 137 -8.23 -21.29 -2.56
N ALA A 138 -8.16 -22.43 -1.87
CA ALA A 138 -9.15 -23.49 -1.98
C ALA A 138 -10.55 -23.04 -1.52
N VAL A 139 -10.63 -22.31 -0.40
CA VAL A 139 -11.90 -21.80 0.15
C VAL A 139 -12.46 -20.68 -0.72
N LEU A 140 -11.60 -19.81 -1.24
CA LEU A 140 -11.97 -18.69 -2.10
C LEU A 140 -12.20 -19.11 -3.56
N GLN A 141 -11.81 -20.33 -3.94
CA GLN A 141 -11.80 -20.82 -5.32
C GLN A 141 -11.09 -19.83 -6.26
N VAL A 142 -9.83 -19.53 -5.96
CA VAL A 142 -8.90 -18.66 -6.72
C VAL A 142 -7.56 -19.36 -6.89
N GLY A 143 -6.68 -18.81 -7.73
CA GLY A 143 -5.30 -19.31 -7.85
C GLY A 143 -4.47 -19.09 -6.58
N GLU A 144 -3.44 -19.92 -6.35
CA GLU A 144 -2.53 -19.77 -5.20
C GLU A 144 -1.54 -18.61 -5.35
N ASP A 145 -1.36 -18.10 -6.57
CA ASP A 145 -0.54 -16.92 -6.85
C ASP A 145 -1.45 -15.68 -6.94
N PRO A 146 -1.38 -14.75 -5.96
CA PRO A 146 -2.22 -13.57 -5.98
C PRO A 146 -1.83 -12.56 -7.06
N SER A 147 -0.63 -12.67 -7.65
CA SER A 147 -0.23 -11.78 -8.76
C SER A 147 -1.02 -12.02 -10.04
N THR A 148 -1.68 -13.18 -10.18
CA THR A 148 -2.54 -13.51 -11.32
C THR A 148 -4.01 -13.29 -11.05
N TRP A 149 -4.39 -12.77 -9.87
CA TRP A 149 -5.78 -12.55 -9.51
C TRP A 149 -6.38 -11.41 -10.32
N SER A 150 -7.59 -11.63 -10.84
CA SER A 150 -8.39 -10.57 -11.45
C SER A 150 -8.91 -9.57 -10.40
N ASP A 151 -9.47 -8.44 -10.82
CA ASP A 151 -10.17 -7.52 -9.91
C ASP A 151 -11.33 -8.20 -9.18
N ASP A 152 -12.01 -9.16 -9.83
CA ASP A 152 -13.10 -9.92 -9.21
C ASP A 152 -12.59 -10.86 -8.11
N ASP A 153 -11.47 -11.55 -8.36
CA ASP A 153 -10.86 -12.46 -7.37
C ASP A 153 -10.40 -11.68 -6.14
N ALA A 154 -9.73 -10.54 -6.36
CA ALA A 154 -9.31 -9.66 -5.29
C ALA A 154 -10.52 -9.09 -4.53
N LEU A 155 -11.53 -8.57 -5.23
CA LEU A 155 -12.73 -8.03 -4.61
C LEU A 155 -13.47 -9.07 -3.78
N TYR A 156 -13.58 -10.31 -4.28
CA TYR A 156 -14.20 -11.39 -3.53
C TYR A 156 -13.41 -11.76 -2.27
N ALA A 157 -12.08 -11.87 -2.39
CA ALA A 157 -11.21 -12.13 -1.23
C ALA A 157 -11.34 -11.02 -0.17
N LEU A 158 -11.35 -9.76 -0.61
CA LEU A 158 -11.57 -8.60 0.25
C LEU A 158 -12.94 -8.64 0.92
N ALA A 159 -14.00 -8.97 0.18
CA ALA A 159 -15.37 -9.00 0.68
C ALA A 159 -15.61 -10.07 1.76
N VAL A 160 -14.90 -11.20 1.67
CA VAL A 160 -15.10 -12.36 2.56
C VAL A 160 -14.10 -12.40 3.71
N LEU A 161 -12.82 -12.09 3.46
CA LEU A 161 -11.73 -12.26 4.42
C LEU A 161 -10.87 -11.01 4.61
N GLY A 162 -11.16 -9.89 3.94
CA GLY A 162 -10.40 -8.64 3.96
C GLY A 162 -10.59 -7.80 5.22
N ALA A 163 -10.66 -8.42 6.40
CA ALA A 163 -10.89 -7.72 7.65
C ALA A 163 -9.66 -6.91 8.11
N ASP A 164 -8.43 -7.32 7.78
CA ASP A 164 -7.18 -6.61 8.11
C ASP A 164 -6.30 -6.40 6.86
N THR A 165 -6.57 -5.30 6.15
CA THR A 165 -5.84 -4.86 4.95
C THR A 165 -5.26 -3.46 5.16
N PRO A 166 -4.26 -3.02 4.40
CA PRO A 166 -3.76 -1.64 4.47
C PRO A 166 -4.86 -0.57 4.37
N GLY A 167 -4.66 0.56 5.03
CA GLY A 167 -5.61 1.68 5.04
C GLY A 167 -6.80 1.48 5.97
N ASP A 168 -7.89 2.21 5.71
CA ASP A 168 -9.09 2.29 6.55
C ASP A 168 -10.36 1.75 5.90
N LEU A 169 -10.30 1.29 4.65
CA LEU A 169 -11.46 0.75 3.94
C LEU A 169 -11.70 -0.72 4.28
N LEU A 170 -12.96 -1.11 4.22
CA LEU A 170 -13.40 -2.50 4.33
C LEU A 170 -14.55 -2.74 3.35
N VAL A 171 -14.49 -3.84 2.63
CA VAL A 171 -15.48 -4.19 1.60
C VAL A 171 -16.32 -5.36 2.08
N GLY A 172 -17.63 -5.30 1.88
CA GLY A 172 -18.52 -6.42 2.12
C GLY A 172 -18.92 -6.62 3.58
N GLU A 173 -20.10 -7.22 3.78
CA GLU A 173 -20.64 -7.46 5.11
C GLU A 173 -19.85 -8.55 5.87
N ALA A 174 -19.37 -9.59 5.19
CA ALA A 174 -18.66 -10.69 5.83
C ALA A 174 -17.33 -10.22 6.47
N ALA A 175 -16.51 -9.47 5.74
CA ALA A 175 -15.32 -8.85 6.32
C ALA A 175 -15.66 -7.87 7.46
N CYS A 176 -16.79 -7.14 7.37
CA CYS A 176 -17.22 -6.21 8.41
C CYS A 176 -17.58 -6.94 9.70
N ARG A 177 -18.28 -8.09 9.59
CA ARG A 177 -18.59 -8.95 10.73
C ARG A 177 -17.33 -9.52 11.38
N LEU A 178 -16.33 -9.94 10.59
CA LEU A 178 -15.04 -10.38 11.13
C LEU A 178 -14.35 -9.26 11.92
N TRP A 179 -14.35 -8.04 11.39
CA TRP A 179 -13.80 -6.88 12.08
C TRP A 179 -14.56 -6.56 13.38
N LEU A 180 -15.89 -6.55 13.36
CA LEU A 180 -16.70 -6.30 14.55
C LEU A 180 -16.53 -7.38 15.63
N ALA A 181 -16.35 -8.65 15.24
CA ALA A 181 -16.02 -9.72 16.17
C ALA A 181 -14.66 -9.47 16.86
N HIS A 182 -13.67 -8.98 16.11
CA HIS A 182 -12.39 -8.55 16.68
C HIS A 182 -12.57 -7.37 17.65
N VAL A 183 -13.31 -6.33 17.27
CA VAL A 183 -13.66 -5.19 18.15
C VAL A 183 -14.31 -5.67 19.45
N GLN A 184 -15.25 -6.62 19.36
CA GLN A 184 -15.91 -7.20 20.53
C GLN A 184 -14.91 -7.93 21.42
N SER A 185 -14.00 -8.73 20.85
CA SER A 185 -12.98 -9.46 21.63
C SER A 185 -12.03 -8.52 22.37
N VAL A 186 -11.64 -7.41 21.75
CA VAL A 186 -10.78 -6.39 22.39
C VAL A 186 -11.53 -5.70 23.52
N LYS A 187 -12.76 -5.25 23.29
CA LYS A 187 -13.59 -4.59 24.31
C LYS A 187 -13.96 -5.51 25.48
N ALA A 188 -14.11 -6.80 25.22
CA ALA A 188 -14.36 -7.81 26.26
C ALA A 188 -13.09 -8.25 27.02
N GLY A 189 -11.90 -7.80 26.59
CA GLY A 189 -10.63 -8.21 27.19
C GLY A 189 -10.25 -9.66 26.91
N THR A 190 -10.82 -10.28 25.87
CA THR A 190 -10.56 -11.68 25.48
C THR A 190 -9.62 -11.80 24.28
N ALA A 191 -9.26 -10.68 23.64
CA ALA A 191 -8.24 -10.67 22.58
C ALA A 191 -6.85 -11.01 23.16
N GLU A 192 -5.98 -11.61 22.34
CA GLU A 192 -4.58 -11.81 22.74
C GLU A 192 -3.94 -10.43 22.99
N PRO A 193 -3.30 -10.22 24.16
CA PRO A 193 -2.67 -8.95 24.47
C PRO A 193 -1.48 -8.70 23.53
N GLY A 194 -1.15 -7.43 23.32
CA GLY A 194 0.04 -7.05 22.59
C GLY A 194 1.31 -7.59 23.24
N VAL A 195 2.30 -7.96 22.42
CA VAL A 195 3.61 -8.43 22.87
C VAL A 195 4.35 -7.30 23.57
N THR A 196 4.85 -7.56 24.78
CA THR A 196 5.68 -6.61 25.54
C THR A 196 7.16 -6.69 25.12
N ASP A 197 7.97 -5.74 25.57
CA ASP A 197 9.42 -5.71 25.30
C ASP A 197 10.11 -6.97 25.84
N GLU A 198 9.71 -7.45 27.02
CA GLU A 198 10.27 -8.65 27.66
C GLU A 198 9.91 -9.94 26.92
N GLN A 199 8.75 -9.97 26.26
CA GLN A 199 8.26 -11.13 25.53
C GLN A 199 8.81 -11.21 24.10
N GLN A 200 9.32 -10.10 23.56
CA GLN A 200 9.73 -9.98 22.17
C GLN A 200 10.76 -11.05 21.78
N ALA A 201 11.81 -11.22 22.57
CA ALA A 201 12.90 -12.16 22.28
C ALA A 201 12.43 -13.62 22.20
N ALA A 202 11.35 -13.98 22.90
CA ALA A 202 10.77 -15.32 22.87
C ALA A 202 9.71 -15.47 21.76
N ARG A 203 8.85 -14.46 21.57
CA ARG A 203 7.70 -14.52 20.66
C ARG A 203 8.07 -14.31 19.20
N TYR A 204 9.02 -13.42 18.89
CA TYR A 204 9.36 -13.07 17.50
C TYR A 204 9.96 -14.24 16.71
N PRO A 205 10.87 -15.05 17.26
CA PRO A 205 11.33 -16.27 16.58
C PRO A 205 10.18 -17.23 16.26
N ALA A 206 9.21 -17.39 17.16
CA ALA A 206 8.05 -18.25 16.93
C ALA A 206 7.14 -17.72 15.81
N TYR A 207 6.87 -16.40 15.80
CA TYR A 207 6.09 -15.77 14.73
C TYR A 207 6.80 -15.84 13.38
N ALA A 208 8.12 -15.65 13.33
CA ALA A 208 8.90 -15.85 12.11
C ALA A 208 8.79 -17.28 11.60
N GLN A 209 8.89 -18.28 12.48
CA GLN A 209 8.75 -19.68 12.09
C GLN A 209 7.35 -19.99 11.55
N GLN A 210 6.30 -19.44 12.16
CA GLN A 210 4.92 -19.58 11.68
C GLN A 210 4.72 -18.88 10.32
N ALA A 211 5.31 -17.70 10.13
CA ALA A 211 5.23 -16.98 8.87
C ALA A 211 5.92 -17.75 7.73
N LEU A 212 7.04 -18.42 8.01
CA LEU A 212 7.76 -19.25 7.04
C LEU A 212 7.07 -20.58 6.75
N SER A 213 6.45 -21.22 7.75
CA SER A 213 5.76 -22.52 7.55
C SER A 213 4.52 -22.42 6.66
N LEU A 214 3.90 -21.24 6.60
CA LEU A 214 2.80 -20.93 5.70
C LEU A 214 3.27 -20.48 4.29
N GLY A 215 4.57 -20.21 4.13
CA GLY A 215 5.18 -19.72 2.90
C GLY A 215 5.96 -20.78 2.10
N ILE A 216 6.58 -20.34 1.01
CA ILE A 216 7.52 -21.17 0.24
C ILE A 216 8.80 -21.34 1.08
N ALA A 217 9.30 -22.57 1.23
CA ALA A 217 10.67 -22.82 1.65
C ALA A 217 11.63 -22.10 0.68
N GLY A 218 12.20 -20.98 1.10
CA GLY A 218 13.05 -20.12 0.28
C GLY A 218 12.49 -18.75 -0.10
N SER A 219 11.40 -18.27 0.51
CA SER A 219 10.86 -16.92 0.24
C SER A 219 11.81 -15.78 0.61
N SER A 220 12.80 -16.01 1.49
CA SER A 220 13.88 -15.04 1.74
C SER A 220 14.92 -14.98 0.61
N ALA A 221 14.83 -15.87 -0.39
CA ALA A 221 15.71 -15.90 -1.55
C ALA A 221 15.15 -15.09 -2.75
N GLY A 222 14.03 -14.37 -2.57
CA GLY A 222 13.29 -13.68 -3.63
C GLY A 222 13.45 -12.14 -3.67
N GLY A 223 14.43 -11.57 -2.98
CA GLY A 223 14.68 -10.12 -2.98
C GLY A 223 13.73 -9.29 -2.10
N GLU A 224 12.81 -9.92 -1.36
CA GLU A 224 11.91 -9.27 -0.39
C GLU A 224 12.11 -9.89 1.00
N PHE A 225 12.12 -9.08 2.06
CA PHE A 225 12.17 -9.61 3.43
C PHE A 225 10.89 -10.39 3.78
N PRO A 226 11.01 -11.57 4.42
CA PRO A 226 9.87 -12.19 5.07
C PRO A 226 9.40 -11.29 6.22
N LYS A 227 8.09 -11.27 6.46
CA LYS A 227 7.48 -10.35 7.42
C LYS A 227 6.21 -10.91 8.05
N PHE A 228 5.88 -10.46 9.26
CA PHE A 228 4.61 -10.75 9.94
C PHE A 228 4.05 -9.48 10.58
N THR A 229 2.77 -9.49 10.93
CA THR A 229 2.15 -8.42 11.73
C THR A 229 2.02 -8.87 13.19
N ALA A 230 2.10 -7.92 14.11
CA ALA A 230 1.87 -8.17 15.54
C ALA A 230 1.26 -6.93 16.19
N LEU A 231 0.63 -7.13 17.35
CA LEU A 231 0.27 -6.05 18.25
C LEU A 231 1.37 -5.92 19.32
N ARG A 232 1.83 -4.70 19.59
CA ARG A 232 2.76 -4.38 20.67
C ARG A 232 2.05 -3.66 21.79
N ARG A 233 2.32 -4.08 23.02
CA ARG A 233 2.02 -3.31 24.22
C ARG A 233 3.25 -2.49 24.57
N ARG A 234 3.15 -1.17 24.48
CA ARG A 234 4.22 -0.23 24.82
C ARG A 234 4.33 -0.05 26.34
N PRO A 235 5.49 0.40 26.86
CA PRO A 235 5.69 0.61 28.30
C PRO A 235 4.72 1.63 28.93
N ASP A 236 4.22 2.58 28.14
CA ASP A 236 3.20 3.54 28.55
C ASP A 236 1.77 2.97 28.60
N GLY A 237 1.61 1.68 28.31
CA GLY A 237 0.33 0.97 28.29
C GLY A 237 -0.42 1.06 26.96
N SER A 238 0.08 1.84 25.98
CA SER A 238 -0.55 1.96 24.67
C SER A 238 -0.34 0.69 23.81
N ASP A 239 -1.29 0.44 22.91
CA ASP A 239 -1.18 -0.62 21.92
C ASP A 239 -0.77 -0.04 20.56
N GLN A 240 0.15 -0.71 19.85
CA GLN A 240 0.61 -0.32 18.54
C GLN A 240 0.71 -1.53 17.62
N HIS A 241 0.03 -1.49 16.48
CA HIS A 241 0.23 -2.50 15.43
C HIS A 241 1.56 -2.29 14.75
N VAL A 242 2.28 -3.38 14.52
CA VAL A 242 3.59 -3.36 13.88
C VAL A 242 3.67 -4.32 12.71
N LEU A 243 4.48 -3.96 11.73
CA LEU A 243 4.97 -4.85 10.69
C LEU A 243 6.42 -5.21 11.03
N VAL A 244 6.72 -6.50 11.16
CA VAL A 244 8.06 -6.97 11.53
C VAL A 244 8.70 -7.68 10.34
N LYS A 245 9.72 -7.06 9.75
CA LYS A 245 10.60 -7.69 8.75
C LYS A 245 11.71 -8.45 9.47
N PHE A 246 12.18 -9.58 8.94
CA PHE A 246 13.21 -10.38 9.62
C PHE A 246 14.21 -11.07 8.69
N SER A 247 15.44 -11.28 9.18
CA SER A 247 16.49 -11.99 8.46
C SER A 247 16.33 -13.51 8.54
N GLY A 248 17.13 -14.26 7.77
CA GLY A 248 17.39 -15.68 8.02
C GLY A 248 18.01 -15.90 9.41
N SER A 249 18.12 -17.17 9.82
CA SER A 249 18.71 -17.59 11.11
C SER A 249 19.98 -18.42 10.98
N ASP A 250 20.51 -18.58 9.76
CA ASP A 250 21.79 -19.25 9.52
C ASP A 250 22.95 -18.26 9.53
N ASP A 251 24.17 -18.77 9.71
CA ASP A 251 25.39 -17.95 9.75
C ASP A 251 25.97 -17.71 8.35
N SER A 252 25.18 -17.85 7.27
CA SER A 252 25.69 -17.60 5.92
C SER A 252 25.98 -16.11 5.71
N PRO A 253 26.98 -15.76 4.88
CA PRO A 253 27.26 -14.36 4.56
C PRO A 253 26.05 -13.62 3.99
N GLY A 254 25.20 -14.31 3.21
CA GLY A 254 23.96 -13.75 2.69
C GLY A 254 22.96 -13.41 3.79
N THR A 255 22.74 -14.29 4.76
CA THR A 255 21.87 -14.00 5.91
C THR A 255 22.41 -12.85 6.76
N GLN A 256 23.72 -12.81 7.01
CA GLN A 256 24.34 -11.68 7.72
C GLN A 256 24.11 -10.37 6.97
N ARG A 257 24.28 -10.34 5.65
CA ARG A 257 24.02 -9.13 4.85
C ARG A 257 22.55 -8.69 4.91
N TRP A 258 21.60 -9.62 4.86
CA TRP A 258 20.18 -9.28 5.07
C TRP A 258 19.92 -8.72 6.48
N SER A 259 20.56 -9.27 7.51
CA SER A 259 20.52 -8.72 8.86
C SER A 259 21.05 -7.28 8.91
N ASP A 260 22.21 -7.02 8.28
CA ASP A 260 22.80 -5.69 8.19
C ASP A 260 21.87 -4.69 7.49
N LEU A 261 21.21 -5.11 6.40
CA LEU A 261 20.27 -4.28 5.64
C LEU A 261 19.03 -3.87 6.46
N LEU A 262 18.52 -4.74 7.34
CA LEU A 262 17.43 -4.39 8.26
C LEU A 262 17.84 -3.30 9.23
N VAL A 263 19.08 -3.36 9.75
CA VAL A 263 19.63 -2.29 10.59
C VAL A 263 19.77 -0.99 9.79
N CYS A 264 20.25 -1.07 8.55
CA CYS A 264 20.32 0.09 7.67
C CYS A 264 18.96 0.72 7.41
N GLU A 265 17.89 -0.05 7.20
CA GLU A 265 16.54 0.50 7.02
C GLU A 265 16.10 1.32 8.24
N HIS A 266 16.36 0.82 9.45
CA HIS A 266 16.12 1.56 10.69
C HIS A 266 16.92 2.87 10.76
N LEU A 267 18.21 2.82 10.44
CA LEU A 267 19.09 3.99 10.50
C LEU A 267 18.71 5.04 9.44
N ALA A 268 18.38 4.61 8.22
CA ALA A 268 17.97 5.50 7.15
C ALA A 268 16.70 6.29 7.52
N GLY A 269 15.68 5.63 8.07
CA GLY A 269 14.47 6.31 8.55
C GLY A 269 14.78 7.38 9.61
N ARG A 270 15.66 7.07 10.56
CA ARG A 270 16.11 8.05 11.59
C ARG A 270 16.84 9.23 10.98
N VAL A 271 17.70 9.00 9.99
CA VAL A 271 18.46 10.05 9.30
C VAL A 271 17.55 10.92 8.44
N VAL A 272 16.60 10.34 7.71
CA VAL A 272 15.59 11.11 6.96
C VAL A 272 14.81 12.04 7.89
N GLN A 273 14.39 11.54 9.05
CA GLN A 273 13.71 12.34 10.06
C GLN A 273 14.59 13.47 10.59
N ALA A 274 15.83 13.17 11.00
CA ALA A 274 16.71 14.12 11.68
C ALA A 274 17.33 15.17 10.74
N GLU A 275 17.80 14.73 9.56
CA GLU A 275 18.60 15.56 8.65
C GLU A 275 17.75 16.23 7.55
N LEU A 276 16.64 15.59 7.14
CA LEU A 276 15.76 16.12 6.08
C LEU A 276 14.48 16.74 6.64
N GLY A 277 14.14 16.51 7.91
CA GLY A 277 12.89 16.97 8.51
C GLY A 277 11.65 16.33 7.90
N VAL A 278 11.81 15.18 7.24
CA VAL A 278 10.73 14.44 6.59
C VAL A 278 10.27 13.32 7.51
N ALA A 279 8.96 13.17 7.69
CA ALA A 279 8.42 12.08 8.50
C ALA A 279 8.90 10.72 7.98
N ALA A 280 9.34 9.86 8.88
CA ALA A 280 9.69 8.47 8.61
C ALA A 280 8.91 7.54 9.54
N ALA A 281 8.63 6.33 9.07
CA ALA A 281 8.00 5.31 9.89
C ALA A 281 8.89 4.99 11.10
N THR A 282 8.33 5.09 12.30
CA THR A 282 9.05 4.75 13.53
C THR A 282 9.41 3.27 13.52
N SER A 283 10.67 2.96 13.74
CA SER A 283 11.15 1.59 13.71
C SER A 283 12.14 1.28 14.83
N ARG A 284 12.26 -0.01 15.15
CA ARG A 284 13.13 -0.55 16.20
C ARG A 284 13.78 -1.85 15.71
N ILE A 285 15.00 -2.10 16.16
CA ILE A 285 15.69 -3.37 15.90
C ILE A 285 15.63 -4.24 17.14
N ALA A 286 15.32 -5.52 16.95
CA ALA A 286 15.49 -6.56 17.96
C ALA A 286 16.30 -7.71 17.37
N GLN A 287 17.18 -8.31 18.18
CA GLN A 287 17.97 -9.46 17.79
C GLN A 287 17.68 -10.62 18.74
N ALA A 288 17.17 -11.73 18.21
CA ALA A 288 16.77 -12.89 19.00
C ALA A 288 16.76 -14.15 18.14
N GLY A 289 17.10 -15.30 18.74
CA GLY A 289 17.04 -16.60 18.04
C GLY A 289 17.86 -16.66 16.75
N GLY A 290 19.03 -16.00 16.72
CA GLY A 290 19.90 -15.92 15.54
C GLY A 290 19.35 -15.05 14.39
N ARG A 291 18.31 -14.23 14.64
CA ARG A 291 17.71 -13.35 13.63
C ARG A 291 17.77 -11.90 14.07
N THR A 292 17.82 -11.02 13.07
CA THR A 292 17.53 -9.59 13.22
C THR A 292 16.10 -9.33 12.77
N PHE A 293 15.36 -8.57 13.58
CA PHE A 293 13.99 -8.15 13.35
C PHE A 293 13.96 -6.62 13.26
N LEU A 294 13.42 -6.10 12.17
CA LEU A 294 13.02 -4.71 12.05
C LEU A 294 11.52 -4.62 12.33
N GLU A 295 11.19 -4.06 13.48
CA GLU A 295 9.83 -3.68 13.83
C GLU A 295 9.55 -2.28 13.29
N VAL A 296 8.48 -2.13 12.51
CA VAL A 296 8.00 -0.85 11.98
C VAL A 296 6.59 -0.58 12.51
N ASP A 297 6.39 0.58 13.12
CA ASP A 297 5.07 1.04 13.55
C ASP A 297 4.18 1.26 12.32
N ARG A 298 3.05 0.56 12.27
CA ARG A 298 2.05 0.78 11.23
C ARG A 298 1.35 2.12 11.49
N PHE A 299 1.73 3.13 10.71
CA PHE A 299 1.14 4.47 10.82
C PHE A 299 -0.29 4.57 10.25
N ASP A 300 -0.81 3.50 9.63
CA ASP A 300 -2.21 3.34 9.24
C ASP A 300 -3.08 2.68 10.34
N ARG A 301 -2.53 2.51 11.56
CA ARG A 301 -3.16 1.86 12.71
C ARG A 301 -2.97 2.69 13.98
N HIS A 302 -4.01 2.76 14.81
CA HIS A 302 -4.07 3.63 16.00
C HIS A 302 -4.62 2.86 17.20
N GLY A 303 -3.81 2.69 18.24
CA GLY A 303 -4.21 1.86 19.38
C GLY A 303 -4.45 0.40 18.96
N ALA A 304 -5.36 -0.28 19.67
CA ALA A 304 -5.73 -1.66 19.35
C ALA A 304 -6.64 -1.78 18.11
N LEU A 305 -7.46 -0.77 17.80
CA LEU A 305 -8.56 -0.88 16.82
C LEU A 305 -8.60 0.20 15.74
N GLY A 306 -8.07 1.40 15.98
CA GLY A 306 -8.20 2.52 15.06
C GLY A 306 -7.45 2.31 13.74
N ARG A 307 -7.97 2.89 12.66
CA ARG A 307 -7.34 2.88 11.33
C ARG A 307 -7.36 4.27 10.70
N SER A 308 -6.45 4.49 9.75
CA SER A 308 -6.45 5.68 8.91
C SER A 308 -6.15 5.35 7.46
N ALA A 309 -6.66 6.19 6.57
CA ALA A 309 -6.49 6.08 5.13
C ALA A 309 -5.01 6.14 4.72
N LEU A 310 -4.64 5.31 3.75
CA LEU A 310 -3.32 5.28 3.12
C LEU A 310 -3.47 4.79 1.68
N VAL A 311 -2.72 5.37 0.75
CA VAL A 311 -2.64 4.89 -0.64
C VAL A 311 -1.22 5.00 -1.17
N SER A 312 -0.75 4.02 -1.92
CA SER A 312 0.54 4.01 -2.58
C SER A 312 0.54 4.90 -3.82
N TRP A 313 1.72 5.38 -4.19
CA TRP A 313 1.91 6.08 -5.45
C TRP A 313 1.59 5.16 -6.64
N LEU A 314 1.88 3.86 -6.55
CA LEU A 314 1.52 2.88 -7.59
C LEU A 314 0.03 2.93 -7.93
N SER A 315 -0.83 2.90 -6.91
CA SER A 315 -2.29 2.94 -7.07
C SER A 315 -2.79 4.29 -7.61
N VAL A 316 -2.25 5.41 -7.10
CA VAL A 316 -2.59 6.75 -7.58
C VAL A 316 -2.13 6.96 -9.03
N ASN A 317 -0.88 6.60 -9.33
CA ASN A 317 -0.27 6.72 -10.65
C ASN A 317 -1.08 5.92 -11.67
N SER A 318 -1.36 4.65 -11.38
CA SER A 318 -2.12 3.78 -12.29
C SER A 318 -3.52 4.32 -12.62
N ALA A 319 -4.17 4.99 -11.65
CA ALA A 319 -5.53 5.48 -11.82
C ALA A 319 -5.62 6.88 -12.45
N LEU A 320 -4.64 7.76 -12.21
CA LEU A 320 -4.77 9.19 -12.49
C LEU A 320 -3.69 9.75 -13.43
N VAL A 321 -2.56 9.05 -13.62
CA VAL A 321 -1.39 9.57 -14.36
C VAL A 321 -0.90 8.63 -15.46
N GLY A 322 -0.77 7.34 -15.17
CA GLY A 322 -0.40 6.29 -16.13
C GLY A 322 1.07 6.30 -16.57
N GLN A 323 2.00 6.81 -15.75
CA GLN A 323 3.43 6.91 -16.11
C GLN A 323 4.31 6.00 -15.25
N VAL A 324 4.73 4.85 -15.80
CA VAL A 324 5.51 3.85 -15.06
C VAL A 324 7.02 4.06 -15.20
N GLY A 325 7.78 3.77 -14.13
CA GLY A 325 9.25 3.60 -14.19
C GLY A 325 10.05 4.91 -14.27
N ARG A 326 9.45 6.03 -13.87
CA ARG A 326 10.09 7.35 -13.82
C ARG A 326 10.34 7.76 -12.36
N PRO A 327 11.27 8.69 -12.09
CA PRO A 327 11.45 9.24 -10.75
C PRO A 327 10.13 9.74 -10.16
N TRP A 328 9.92 9.51 -8.86
CA TRP A 328 8.65 9.84 -8.20
C TRP A 328 8.28 11.32 -8.36
N ALA A 329 9.23 12.23 -8.17
CA ALA A 329 8.96 13.67 -8.24
C ALA A 329 8.44 14.10 -9.62
N ASP A 330 8.91 13.48 -10.70
CA ASP A 330 8.52 13.82 -12.07
C ASP A 330 7.09 13.39 -12.37
N THR A 331 6.71 12.20 -11.90
CA THR A 331 5.37 11.64 -12.16
C THR A 331 4.32 12.23 -11.23
N VAL A 332 4.64 12.46 -9.95
CA VAL A 332 3.74 13.12 -9.00
C VAL A 332 3.49 14.59 -9.41
N SER A 333 4.44 15.24 -10.09
CA SER A 333 4.26 16.61 -10.60
C SER A 333 3.08 16.74 -11.58
N ALA A 334 2.65 15.66 -12.22
CA ALA A 334 1.46 15.63 -13.07
C ALA A 334 0.16 16.00 -12.32
N LEU A 335 0.17 15.90 -10.99
CA LEU A 335 -0.98 16.23 -10.13
C LEU A 335 -1.02 17.69 -9.65
N LEU A 336 0.00 18.50 -9.97
CA LEU A 336 0.06 19.92 -9.60
C LEU A 336 -1.04 20.77 -10.24
N PRO A 337 -1.40 20.61 -11.54
CA PRO A 337 -2.45 21.42 -12.16
C PRO A 337 -3.82 21.27 -11.48
N GLN A 338 -4.14 20.07 -10.97
CA GLN A 338 -5.38 19.76 -10.25
C GLN A 338 -5.32 20.20 -8.78
N ARG A 339 -4.17 20.69 -8.31
CA ARG A 339 -3.90 21.08 -6.91
C ARG A 339 -4.12 19.94 -5.92
N TRP A 340 -3.95 18.70 -6.36
CA TRP A 340 -4.01 17.54 -5.48
C TRP A 340 -2.72 17.37 -4.68
N VAL A 341 -1.60 17.91 -5.15
CA VAL A 341 -0.33 17.97 -4.43
C VAL A 341 0.19 19.41 -4.41
N THR A 342 1.09 19.70 -3.47
CA THR A 342 1.75 21.01 -3.37
C THR A 342 3.14 20.96 -4.00
N ARG A 343 3.67 22.10 -4.45
CA ARG A 343 5.07 22.19 -4.91
C ARG A 343 6.06 21.76 -3.83
N GLN A 344 5.78 22.10 -2.57
CA GLN A 344 6.60 21.69 -1.44
C GLN A 344 6.66 20.16 -1.31
N ALA A 345 5.54 19.45 -1.49
CA ALA A 345 5.53 17.99 -1.46
C ALA A 345 6.41 17.39 -2.56
N ILE A 346 6.40 17.97 -3.77
CA ILE A 346 7.27 17.53 -4.88
C ILE A 346 8.76 17.71 -4.52
N GLU A 347 9.15 18.85 -3.95
CA GLU A 347 10.53 19.07 -3.52
C GLU A 347 10.96 18.05 -2.46
N VAL A 348 10.10 17.77 -1.48
CA VAL A 348 10.37 16.74 -0.46
C VAL A 348 10.54 15.36 -1.09
N ILE A 349 9.65 14.96 -1.99
CA ILE A 349 9.72 13.67 -2.70
C ILE A 349 11.04 13.58 -3.50
N ARG A 350 11.45 14.67 -4.16
CA ARG A 350 12.72 14.72 -4.89
C ARG A 350 13.93 14.51 -3.98
N THR A 351 13.98 15.21 -2.85
CA THR A 351 15.07 15.05 -1.88
C THR A 351 15.12 13.64 -1.30
N VAL A 352 13.97 13.04 -0.96
CA VAL A 352 13.89 11.65 -0.46
C VAL A 352 14.35 10.66 -1.52
N TRP A 353 13.91 10.81 -2.77
CA TRP A 353 14.37 9.98 -3.90
C TRP A 353 15.88 10.05 -4.07
N MET A 354 16.45 11.26 -4.05
CA MET A 354 17.90 11.45 -4.14
C MET A 354 18.64 10.84 -2.96
N PHE A 355 18.10 10.96 -1.74
CA PHE A 355 18.67 10.30 -0.57
C PHE A 355 18.73 8.78 -0.77
N GLY A 356 17.63 8.17 -1.22
CA GLY A 356 17.58 6.75 -1.56
C GLY A 356 18.64 6.34 -2.58
N GLN A 357 18.79 7.10 -3.67
CA GLN A 357 19.83 6.86 -4.68
C GLN A 357 21.24 6.93 -4.08
N LEU A 358 21.49 7.91 -3.21
CA LEU A 358 22.80 8.17 -2.60
C LEU A 358 23.14 7.22 -1.44
N ILE A 359 22.17 6.46 -0.94
CA ILE A 359 22.42 5.30 -0.09
C ILE A 359 22.46 3.99 -0.89
N GLY A 360 22.38 4.02 -2.22
CA GLY A 360 22.41 2.80 -3.03
C GLY A 360 21.12 1.98 -2.93
N ASN A 361 19.98 2.63 -2.67
CA ASN A 361 18.68 1.99 -2.77
C ASN A 361 18.29 1.80 -4.24
N THR A 362 18.30 0.55 -4.69
CA THR A 362 17.93 0.15 -6.05
C THR A 362 16.47 -0.30 -6.17
N ASP A 363 15.69 -0.27 -5.07
CA ASP A 363 14.33 -0.82 -5.00
C ASP A 363 13.28 0.26 -4.63
N MET A 364 13.43 1.47 -5.18
CA MET A 364 12.46 2.57 -4.99
C MET A 364 11.35 2.53 -6.05
N HIS A 365 10.56 1.47 -6.08
CA HIS A 365 9.39 1.38 -6.97
C HIS A 365 8.21 2.23 -6.45
N ASP A 366 7.19 2.47 -7.28
CA ASP A 366 6.02 3.31 -6.95
C ASP A 366 5.21 2.80 -5.73
N GLY A 367 5.45 1.56 -5.29
CA GLY A 367 4.83 0.99 -4.09
C GLY A 367 5.48 1.45 -2.78
N ASN A 368 6.68 2.05 -2.83
CA ASN A 368 7.44 2.50 -1.65
C ASN A 368 7.27 4.00 -1.36
N LEU A 369 6.33 4.64 -2.06
CA LEU A 369 5.86 5.99 -1.78
C LEU A 369 4.37 5.92 -1.48
N SER A 370 3.90 6.62 -0.45
CA SER A 370 2.48 6.64 -0.11
C SER A 370 2.00 8.01 0.29
N PHE A 371 0.68 8.19 0.24
CA PHE A 371 -0.02 9.40 0.56
C PHE A 371 -1.16 9.14 1.54
N VAL A 372 -1.45 10.16 2.33
CA VAL A 372 -2.66 10.26 3.16
C VAL A 372 -3.55 11.37 2.59
N PRO A 373 -4.87 11.33 2.83
CA PRO A 373 -5.76 12.41 2.45
C PRO A 373 -5.29 13.75 3.06
N ALA A 374 -5.25 14.80 2.24
CA ALA A 374 -4.90 16.15 2.67
C ALA A 374 -6.01 17.13 2.31
N GLY A 375 -6.30 18.05 3.22
CA GLY A 375 -7.45 18.95 3.10
C GLY A 375 -8.66 18.37 3.83
N GLY A 376 -9.40 19.23 4.53
CA GLY A 376 -10.61 18.82 5.26
C GLY A 376 -11.74 18.42 4.30
N ALA A 377 -12.98 18.42 4.78
CA ALA A 377 -14.19 17.94 4.08
C ALA A 377 -14.48 18.53 2.67
N ARG A 378 -13.66 19.47 2.17
CA ARG A 378 -13.84 20.17 0.88
C ARG A 378 -12.62 20.13 -0.06
N ALA A 379 -11.51 19.51 0.34
CA ALA A 379 -10.31 19.41 -0.49
C ALA A 379 -9.78 17.98 -0.45
N ASN A 380 -9.79 17.29 -1.60
CA ASN A 380 -9.28 15.93 -1.75
C ASN A 380 -7.84 15.99 -2.27
N GLY A 381 -6.93 16.47 -1.44
CA GLY A 381 -5.49 16.49 -1.73
C GLY A 381 -4.78 15.24 -1.23
N LEU A 382 -3.51 15.16 -1.54
CA LEU A 382 -2.57 14.12 -1.13
C LEU A 382 -1.44 14.78 -0.34
N ALA A 383 -1.25 14.36 0.91
CA ALA A 383 -0.06 14.65 1.69
C ALA A 383 0.82 13.42 1.73
N LEU A 384 2.14 13.64 1.69
CA LEU A 384 3.11 12.57 1.77
C LEU A 384 2.97 11.83 3.11
N ALA A 385 2.82 10.51 3.06
CA ALA A 385 2.86 9.65 4.25
C ALA A 385 4.31 9.53 4.77
N PRO A 386 4.52 9.07 6.00
CA PRO A 386 5.88 8.80 6.50
C PRO A 386 6.66 7.90 5.53
N THR A 387 7.93 8.21 5.32
CA THR A 387 8.84 7.42 4.48
C THR A 387 9.14 6.05 5.11
N TYR A 388 9.29 5.03 4.28
CA TYR A 388 9.60 3.66 4.67
C TYR A 388 10.38 2.98 3.54
N ASP A 389 10.92 1.78 3.77
CA ASP A 389 11.72 1.01 2.80
C ASP A 389 12.92 1.76 2.19
N MET A 390 13.59 2.57 3.02
CA MET A 390 14.82 3.26 2.65
C MET A 390 16.03 2.45 3.12
N LEU A 391 16.67 1.70 2.23
CA LEU A 391 17.82 0.87 2.58
C LEU A 391 18.73 0.59 1.37
N PRO A 392 19.99 0.20 1.56
CA PRO A 392 20.96 0.13 0.48
C PRO A 392 20.86 -1.20 -0.31
N MET A 393 19.74 -1.40 -1.01
CA MET A 393 19.40 -2.64 -1.73
C MET A 393 20.38 -3.06 -2.82
N GLY A 394 21.27 -2.16 -3.28
CA GLY A 394 22.39 -2.55 -4.15
C GLY A 394 23.33 -3.59 -3.53
N TYR A 395 23.33 -3.72 -2.19
CA TYR A 395 24.08 -4.73 -1.45
C TYR A 395 23.25 -5.95 -1.04
N ALA A 396 22.00 -6.08 -1.52
CA ALA A 396 21.18 -7.25 -1.23
C ALA A 396 21.80 -8.52 -1.87
N PRO A 397 21.87 -9.64 -1.13
CA PRO A 397 22.33 -10.91 -1.70
C PRO A 397 21.47 -11.33 -2.90
N VAL A 398 22.12 -11.76 -3.99
CA VAL A 398 21.45 -12.31 -5.17
C VAL A 398 21.24 -13.81 -5.01
N ARG A 399 20.08 -14.32 -5.45
CA ARG A 399 19.72 -15.73 -5.33
C ARG A 399 20.78 -16.66 -5.94
N GLY A 400 21.29 -17.58 -5.12
CA GLY A 400 22.16 -18.67 -5.58
C GLY A 400 23.53 -18.23 -6.07
N VAL A 401 23.92 -16.98 -5.81
CA VAL A 401 25.25 -16.43 -6.12
C VAL A 401 25.95 -16.11 -4.81
N GLU A 402 27.27 -16.25 -4.79
CA GLU A 402 28.13 -15.64 -3.77
C GLU A 402 27.85 -14.12 -3.70
N LEU A 403 28.14 -13.48 -2.57
CA LEU A 403 27.92 -12.04 -2.41
C LEU A 403 28.69 -11.26 -3.49
N THR A 404 27.99 -10.89 -4.56
CA THR A 404 28.59 -10.18 -5.67
C THR A 404 29.03 -8.80 -5.20
N PRO A 405 30.28 -8.39 -5.44
CA PRO A 405 30.72 -7.03 -5.15
C PRO A 405 29.83 -6.02 -5.88
N TRP A 406 29.23 -5.09 -5.14
CA TRP A 406 28.50 -3.95 -5.71
C TRP A 406 29.35 -2.68 -5.60
N THR A 407 29.52 -1.98 -6.71
CA THR A 407 30.26 -0.73 -6.75
C THR A 407 29.31 0.44 -6.51
N PHE A 408 29.49 1.12 -5.37
CA PHE A 408 28.79 2.36 -5.10
C PHE A 408 29.31 3.46 -6.03
N THR A 409 28.44 4.02 -6.85
CA THR A 409 28.77 5.13 -7.76
C THR A 409 27.65 6.18 -7.69
N PRO A 410 27.75 7.15 -6.77
CA PRO A 410 26.73 8.19 -6.63
C PRO A 410 26.65 9.01 -7.91
N ARG A 411 25.42 9.22 -8.41
CA ARG A 411 25.20 10.05 -9.60
C ARG A 411 25.22 11.52 -9.20
N LEU A 412 25.96 12.32 -9.97
CA LEU A 412 25.96 13.78 -9.83
C LEU A 412 24.62 14.38 -10.31
N PRO A 413 24.17 15.49 -9.71
CA PRO A 413 22.90 16.12 -10.06
C PRO A 413 22.98 16.88 -11.38
N LEU A 414 21.84 17.06 -12.03
CA LEU A 414 21.66 18.14 -13.00
C LEU A 414 21.70 19.51 -12.31
N PRO A 415 22.00 20.62 -13.02
CA PRO A 415 22.03 21.95 -12.42
C PRO A 415 20.75 22.34 -11.67
N ALA A 416 19.58 21.90 -12.15
CA ALA A 416 18.28 22.14 -11.52
C ALA A 416 18.06 21.32 -10.24
N GLU A 417 18.85 20.27 -10.02
CA GLU A 417 18.73 19.31 -8.92
C GLU A 417 19.72 19.56 -7.80
N THR A 418 20.73 20.41 -8.03
CA THR A 418 21.87 20.65 -7.12
C THR A 418 21.45 20.94 -5.67
N ALA A 419 20.40 21.73 -5.46
CA ALA A 419 19.94 22.06 -4.11
C ALA A 419 19.41 20.83 -3.34
N ALA A 420 18.49 20.08 -3.96
CA ALA A 420 17.92 18.86 -3.39
C ALA A 420 19.01 17.79 -3.22
N TRP A 421 19.90 17.66 -4.20
CA TRP A 421 21.00 16.70 -4.15
C TRP A 421 21.98 17.02 -3.02
N ASN A 422 22.38 18.28 -2.84
CA ASN A 422 23.28 18.67 -1.74
C ASN A 422 22.67 18.38 -0.37
N GLN A 423 21.35 18.59 -0.22
CA GLN A 423 20.65 18.25 1.01
C GLN A 423 20.64 16.72 1.25
N ALA A 424 20.26 15.96 0.22
CA ALA A 424 20.21 14.49 0.26
C ALA A 424 21.60 13.87 0.49
N ALA A 425 22.64 14.39 -0.15
CA ALA A 425 24.01 13.90 -0.04
C ALA A 425 24.58 14.10 1.36
N ARG A 426 24.34 15.24 2.00
CA ARG A 426 24.73 15.45 3.41
C ARG A 426 24.06 14.44 4.34
N ALA A 427 22.76 14.23 4.18
CA ALA A 427 22.04 13.21 4.95
C ALA A 427 22.56 11.79 4.65
N ALA A 428 22.85 11.46 3.39
CA ALA A 428 23.38 10.16 3.01
C ALA A 428 24.80 9.92 3.58
N VAL A 429 25.66 10.94 3.68
CA VAL A 429 26.94 10.84 4.40
C VAL A 429 26.71 10.50 5.87
N VAL A 430 25.78 11.19 6.55
CA VAL A 430 25.43 10.90 7.95
C VAL A 430 24.91 9.47 8.10
N PHE A 431 24.06 9.00 7.17
CA PHE A 431 23.61 7.61 7.13
C PHE A 431 24.77 6.63 7.04
N TRP A 432 25.68 6.81 6.08
CA TRP A 432 26.80 5.89 5.88
C TRP A 432 27.76 5.88 7.07
N GLN A 433 28.03 7.04 7.67
CA GLN A 433 28.84 7.14 8.89
C GLN A 433 28.17 6.46 10.08
N THR A 434 26.86 6.66 10.24
CA THR A 434 26.09 6.03 11.33
C THR A 434 26.08 4.50 11.17
N ALA A 435 25.87 4.00 9.95
CA ALA A 435 25.91 2.57 9.66
C ALA A 435 27.33 1.98 9.87
N ALA A 436 28.39 2.71 9.52
CA ALA A 436 29.77 2.29 9.75
C ALA A 436 30.13 2.17 11.23
N ALA A 437 29.44 2.91 12.11
CA ALA A 437 29.68 2.91 13.55
C ALA A 437 28.69 2.05 14.36
N ASP A 438 27.66 1.47 13.73
CA ASP A 438 26.62 0.73 14.43
C ASP A 438 27.05 -0.70 14.74
N ALA A 439 27.18 -1.03 16.03
CA ALA A 439 27.65 -2.33 16.50
C ALA A 439 26.74 -3.52 16.12
N ARG A 440 25.51 -3.27 15.65
CA ARG A 440 24.59 -4.32 15.16
C ARG A 440 24.88 -4.74 13.72
N ILE A 441 25.68 -3.96 13.00
CA ILE A 441 26.10 -4.23 11.62
C ILE A 441 27.44 -4.99 11.63
N SER A 442 27.58 -5.96 10.73
CA SER A 442 28.82 -6.75 10.58
C SER A 442 30.04 -5.87 10.28
N GLY A 443 31.20 -6.25 10.81
CA GLY A 443 32.46 -5.51 10.58
C GLY A 443 32.90 -5.46 9.12
N GLU A 444 32.44 -6.41 8.29
CA GLU A 444 32.62 -6.33 6.85
C GLU A 444 31.80 -5.21 6.25
N PHE A 445 30.50 -5.14 6.56
CA PHE A 445 29.63 -4.13 6.00
C PHE A 445 29.90 -2.73 6.57
N GLN A 446 30.31 -2.62 7.84
CA GLN A 446 30.77 -1.36 8.42
C GLN A 446 31.90 -0.71 7.60
N ARG A 447 32.87 -1.51 7.11
CA ARG A 447 33.95 -1.01 6.24
C ARG A 447 33.44 -0.51 4.88
N ILE A 448 32.44 -1.20 4.31
CA ILE A 448 31.77 -0.77 3.07
C ILE A 448 31.05 0.56 3.31
N CYS A 449 30.30 0.69 4.40
CA CYS A 449 29.62 1.93 4.78
C CYS A 449 30.62 3.08 4.97
N ALA A 450 31.77 2.84 5.63
CA ALA A 450 32.82 3.85 5.80
C ALA A 450 33.40 4.32 4.46
N ALA A 451 33.67 3.39 3.54
CA ALA A 451 34.15 3.71 2.20
C ALA A 451 33.13 4.53 1.39
N ASN A 452 31.84 4.18 1.47
CA ASN A 452 30.77 4.93 0.82
C ASN A 452 30.63 6.35 1.39
N ALA A 453 30.74 6.51 2.71
CA ALA A 453 30.75 7.83 3.35
C ALA A 453 31.88 8.70 2.81
N GLN A 454 33.11 8.16 2.75
CA GLN A 454 34.28 8.87 2.25
C GLN A 454 34.11 9.24 0.77
N SER A 455 33.64 8.30 -0.06
CA SER A 455 33.41 8.54 -1.48
C SER A 455 32.37 9.64 -1.70
N LEU A 456 31.26 9.61 -0.98
CA LEU A 456 30.22 10.64 -1.13
C LEU A 456 30.67 12.02 -0.60
N ALA A 457 31.44 12.05 0.49
CA ALA A 457 31.98 13.30 1.03
C ALA A 457 32.94 14.00 0.05
N GLN A 458 33.69 13.25 -0.76
CA GLN A 458 34.56 13.82 -1.80
C GLN A 458 33.79 14.57 -2.89
N TRP A 459 32.55 14.17 -3.19
CA TRP A 459 31.70 14.86 -4.16
C TRP A 459 31.00 16.10 -3.59
N LEU A 460 31.00 16.26 -2.26
CA LEU A 460 30.44 17.43 -1.56
C LEU A 460 31.48 18.52 -1.30
N ALA A 461 32.77 18.17 -1.29
CA ALA A 461 33.90 19.08 -1.14
C ALA A 461 34.21 19.78 -2.46
#